data_AF-Q0AVN1-F1
#
_entry.id   AF-Q0AVN1-F1
#
_cell.length_a   1.000
_cell.length_b   1.000
_cell.length_c   1.000
_cell.angle_alpha   90.00
_cell.angle_beta   90.00
_cell.angle_gamma   90.00
#
_symmetry.space_group_name_H-M   'P 1'
#
loop_
_entity.id
_entity.type
_entity.pdbx_description
1 polymer ?
#
loop_
_entity_poly.entity_id
_entity_poly.type
_entity_poly.pdbx_seq_one_letter_code
_entity_poly.pdbx_strand_id
1 'polypeptide(L)'
;MKLFHESEGITRRQFFKGAGMLTMAAVISGVFAKFGFDVFAASDDYIAKRAAGLYTLDESMAIRKSHENPEVIQIYQDFLSPGKLECVSPKAHHLLHTKYGQDIPGFIAELKNPHYVHEAEPAANEEASAEEPAA
;
A
#
# COMPACT_ATOMS: atom_id res chain seq x y z
N MET A 1 19.28 70.43 15.90
CA MET A 1 19.29 69.01 15.49
C MET A 1 19.60 68.15 16.72
N LYS A 2 18.61 67.43 17.26
CA LYS A 2 18.87 66.41 18.29
C LYS A 2 19.33 65.14 17.55
N LEU A 3 20.64 64.96 17.46
CA LEU A 3 21.30 63.95 16.63
C LEU A 3 21.58 62.62 17.37
N PHE A 4 21.08 62.47 18.59
CA PHE A 4 21.24 61.23 19.37
C PHE A 4 19.91 60.88 20.02
N HIS A 5 19.26 59.86 19.47
CA HIS A 5 18.20 59.11 20.13
C HIS A 5 18.86 57.89 20.77
N GLU A 6 19.27 58.01 22.03
CA GLU A 6 19.65 56.83 22.80
C GLU A 6 18.37 56.07 23.15
N SER A 7 18.27 54.81 22.76
CA SER A 7 17.20 53.94 23.20
C SER A 7 17.37 53.69 24.70
N GLU A 8 16.29 53.89 25.48
CA GLU A 8 16.31 53.53 26.89
C GLU A 8 16.64 52.04 27.04
N GLY A 9 17.74 51.73 27.74
CA GLY A 9 18.21 50.37 27.95
C GLY A 9 17.20 49.51 28.74
N ILE A 10 17.23 48.19 28.52
CA ILE A 10 16.35 47.24 29.20
C ILE A 10 16.56 47.32 30.72
N THR A 11 15.48 47.61 31.47
CA THR A 11 15.54 47.62 32.93
C THR A 11 15.68 46.21 33.49
N ARG A 12 16.35 46.04 34.64
CA ARG A 12 16.55 44.73 35.30
C ARG A 12 15.23 43.96 35.47
N ARG A 13 14.13 44.66 35.76
CA ARG A 13 12.79 44.07 35.91
C ARG A 13 12.22 43.55 34.58
N GLN A 14 12.43 44.28 33.48
CA GLN A 14 12.04 43.83 32.14
C GLN A 14 12.89 42.63 31.70
N PHE A 15 14.18 42.62 32.05
CA PHE A 15 15.07 41.49 31.80
C PHE A 15 14.58 40.21 32.50
N PHE A 16 14.33 40.24 33.81
CA PHE A 16 13.84 39.06 34.53
C PHE A 16 12.47 38.57 34.05
N LYS A 17 11.57 39.48 33.66
CA LYS A 17 10.26 39.12 33.07
C LYS A 17 10.40 38.45 31.70
N GLY A 18 11.24 39.01 30.82
CA GLY A 18 11.49 38.44 29.50
C GLY A 18 12.19 37.08 29.57
N ALA A 19 13.19 36.94 30.45
CA ALA A 19 13.85 35.67 30.70
C ALA A 19 12.86 34.60 31.21
N GLY A 20 12.01 34.95 32.18
CA GLY A 20 10.97 34.05 32.69
C GLY A 20 10.00 33.59 31.59
N MET A 21 9.49 34.51 30.77
CA MET A 21 8.61 34.17 29.65
C MET A 21 9.29 33.26 28.62
N LEU A 22 10.56 33.51 28.28
CA LEU A 22 11.32 32.66 27.36
C LEU A 22 11.52 31.25 27.90
N THR A 23 11.85 31.10 29.19
CA THR A 23 12.00 29.77 29.80
C THR A 23 10.68 29.00 29.79
N MET A 24 9.56 29.66 30.11
CA MET A 24 8.23 29.07 30.06
C MET A 24 7.87 28.61 28.64
N ALA A 25 8.13 29.45 27.64
CA ALA A 25 7.89 29.13 26.24
C ALA A 25 8.73 27.93 25.78
N ALA A 26 10.02 27.90 26.13
CA ALA A 26 10.92 26.78 25.79
C ALA A 26 10.45 25.45 26.41
N VAL A 27 10.02 25.46 27.67
CA VAL A 27 9.48 24.25 28.33
C VAL A 27 8.20 23.80 27.64
N ILE A 28 7.27 24.73 27.37
CA ILE A 28 6.01 24.40 26.69
C ILE A 28 6.30 23.81 25.30
N SER A 29 7.14 24.45 24.50
CA SER A 29 7.54 23.96 23.18
C SER A 29 8.20 22.57 23.25
N GLY A 30 9.07 22.33 24.24
CA GLY A 30 9.70 21.02 24.45
C GLY A 30 8.70 19.91 24.78
N VAL A 31 7.70 20.21 25.64
CA VAL A 31 6.64 19.25 25.99
C VAL A 31 5.76 18.93 24.78
N PHE A 32 5.37 19.93 24.00
CA PHE A 32 4.56 19.72 22.79
C PHE A 32 5.33 18.98 21.69
N ALA A 33 6.62 19.30 21.48
CA ALA A 33 7.47 18.57 20.55
C ALA A 33 7.63 17.10 20.96
N LYS A 34 7.85 16.83 22.26
CA LYS A 34 7.90 15.47 22.79
C LYS A 34 6.58 14.72 22.56
N PHE A 35 5.44 15.34 22.86
CA PHE A 35 4.14 14.71 22.64
C PHE A 35 3.91 14.37 21.16
N GLY A 36 4.24 15.30 20.25
CA GLY A 36 4.15 15.05 18.81
C GLY A 36 5.03 13.89 18.34
N PHE A 37 6.28 13.82 18.85
CA PHE A 37 7.19 12.73 18.54
C PHE A 37 6.72 11.39 19.11
N ASP A 38 6.24 11.37 20.35
CA ASP A 38 5.73 10.15 20.99
C ASP A 38 4.48 9.61 20.26
N VAL A 39 3.56 10.48 19.80
CA VAL A 39 2.41 10.09 18.97
C VAL A 39 2.85 9.52 17.63
N PHE A 40 3.85 10.13 16.99
CA PHE A 40 4.41 9.62 15.74
C PHE A 40 5.11 8.26 15.94
N ALA A 41 5.90 8.10 16.99
CA ALA A 41 6.59 6.83 17.27
C ALA A 41 5.61 5.69 17.67
N ALA A 42 4.48 6.02 18.29
CA ALA A 42 3.49 5.03 18.71
C ALA A 42 2.78 4.33 17.53
N SER A 43 2.70 4.94 16.34
CA SER A 43 2.07 4.30 15.17
C SER A 43 2.87 3.09 14.69
N ASP A 44 4.19 3.19 14.72
CA ASP A 44 5.08 2.18 14.13
C ASP A 44 5.15 0.92 15.00
N ASP A 45 5.23 1.11 16.33
CA ASP A 45 5.22 0.01 17.29
C ASP A 45 3.92 -0.82 17.20
N TYR A 46 2.78 -0.15 16.99
CA TYR A 46 1.50 -0.84 16.83
C TYR A 46 1.43 -1.69 15.56
N ILE A 47 1.93 -1.17 14.44
CA ILE A 47 2.02 -1.89 13.17
C ILE A 47 2.94 -3.10 13.33
N ALA A 48 4.10 -2.91 13.96
CA ALA A 48 5.07 -3.98 14.20
C ALA A 48 4.49 -5.10 15.07
N LYS A 49 3.77 -4.77 16.14
CA LYS A 49 3.10 -5.75 17.01
C LYS A 49 2.03 -6.55 16.28
N ARG A 50 1.23 -5.91 15.42
CA ARG A 50 0.23 -6.60 14.59
C ARG A 50 0.89 -7.57 13.60
N ALA A 51 1.94 -7.11 12.92
CA ALA A 51 2.68 -7.94 11.98
C ALA A 51 3.29 -9.16 12.68
N ALA A 52 3.97 -8.96 13.81
CA ALA A 52 4.56 -10.03 14.60
C ALA A 52 3.53 -11.07 15.06
N GLY A 53 2.35 -10.61 15.54
CA GLY A 53 1.27 -11.52 15.92
C GLY A 53 0.73 -12.33 14.74
N LEU A 54 0.57 -11.71 13.57
CA LEU A 54 0.12 -12.38 12.35
C LEU A 54 1.11 -13.45 11.89
N TYR A 55 2.41 -13.13 11.86
CA TYR A 55 3.45 -14.08 11.46
C TYR A 55 3.60 -15.24 12.45
N THR A 56 3.54 -14.96 13.76
CA THR A 56 3.58 -16.00 14.79
C THR A 56 2.42 -16.98 14.63
N LEU A 57 1.24 -16.47 14.28
CA LEU A 57 0.05 -17.29 14.03
C LEU A 57 0.22 -18.14 12.76
N ASP A 58 0.70 -17.56 11.66
CA ASP A 58 1.01 -18.28 10.42
C ASP A 58 2.03 -19.42 10.64
N GLU A 59 3.11 -19.15 11.38
CA GLU A 59 4.12 -20.16 11.71
C GLU A 59 3.57 -21.32 12.55
N SER A 60 2.56 -21.06 13.39
CA SER A 60 1.91 -22.08 14.22
C SER A 60 0.93 -22.97 13.45
N MET A 61 0.57 -22.63 12.21
CA MET A 61 -0.38 -23.41 11.42
C MET A 61 0.25 -24.72 10.93
N ALA A 62 -0.51 -25.82 11.05
CA ALA A 62 -0.07 -27.13 10.54
C ALA A 62 0.02 -27.19 9.00
N ILE A 63 -0.79 -26.40 8.31
CA ILE A 63 -0.80 -26.27 6.85
C ILE A 63 -0.53 -24.80 6.51
N ARG A 64 0.61 -24.53 5.87
CA ARG A 64 0.97 -23.15 5.45
C ARG A 64 0.97 -22.95 3.93
N LYS A 65 1.05 -24.02 3.15
CA LYS A 65 1.11 -23.91 1.69
C LYS A 65 -0.28 -24.09 1.10
N SER A 66 -0.72 -23.14 0.28
CA SER A 66 -2.07 -23.19 -0.31
C SER A 66 -2.33 -24.44 -1.14
N HIS A 67 -1.30 -25.00 -1.79
CA HIS A 67 -1.42 -26.24 -2.57
C HIS A 67 -1.42 -27.52 -1.71
N GLU A 68 -1.12 -27.42 -0.42
CA GLU A 68 -1.27 -28.53 0.54
C GLU A 68 -2.65 -28.49 1.23
N ASN A 69 -3.45 -27.44 1.01
CA ASN A 69 -4.78 -27.32 1.61
C ASN A 69 -5.76 -28.32 0.94
N PRO A 70 -6.36 -29.25 1.70
CA PRO A 70 -7.25 -30.27 1.15
C PRO A 70 -8.48 -29.69 0.45
N GLU A 71 -9.03 -28.58 0.95
CA GLU A 71 -10.20 -27.93 0.34
C GLU A 71 -9.85 -27.31 -1.02
N VAL A 72 -8.64 -26.72 -1.14
CA VAL A 72 -8.16 -26.18 -2.41
C VAL A 72 -7.99 -27.30 -3.42
N ILE A 73 -7.31 -28.39 -3.03
CA ILE A 73 -7.13 -29.56 -3.90
C ILE A 73 -8.47 -30.09 -4.38
N GLN A 74 -9.45 -30.22 -3.47
CA GLN A 74 -10.78 -30.71 -3.80
C GLN A 74 -11.49 -29.82 -4.82
N ILE A 75 -11.49 -28.49 -4.63
CA ILE A 75 -12.14 -27.56 -5.57
C ILE A 75 -11.51 -27.65 -6.96
N TYR A 76 -10.19 -27.82 -7.05
CA TYR A 76 -9.53 -28.01 -8.34
C TYR A 76 -9.92 -29.34 -8.99
N GLN A 77 -9.92 -30.44 -8.23
CA GLN A 77 -10.25 -31.77 -8.76
C GLN A 77 -11.72 -31.90 -9.15
N ASP A 78 -12.63 -31.34 -8.36
CA ASP A 78 -14.07 -31.53 -8.56
C ASP A 78 -14.66 -30.52 -9.54
N PHE A 79 -14.10 -29.31 -9.61
CA PHE A 79 -14.75 -28.19 -10.30
C PHE A 79 -13.88 -27.42 -11.29
N LEU A 80 -12.69 -26.95 -10.89
CA LEU A 80 -11.90 -26.03 -11.73
C LEU A 80 -11.13 -26.74 -12.83
N SER A 81 -10.64 -27.95 -12.58
CA SER A 81 -9.93 -28.78 -13.56
C SER A 81 -10.32 -30.26 -13.41
N PRO A 82 -11.57 -30.67 -13.72
CA PRO A 82 -12.00 -32.06 -13.52
C PRO A 82 -11.08 -33.07 -14.20
N GLY A 83 -10.53 -34.01 -13.42
CA GLY A 83 -9.62 -35.05 -13.91
C GLY A 83 -8.16 -34.62 -14.08
N LYS A 84 -7.79 -33.38 -13.75
CA LYS A 84 -6.40 -32.88 -13.74
C LYS A 84 -6.17 -31.94 -12.55
N LEU A 85 -4.92 -31.72 -12.16
CA LEU A 85 -4.59 -30.69 -11.16
C LEU A 85 -3.79 -29.58 -11.85
N GLU A 86 -4.45 -28.87 -12.77
CA GLU A 86 -3.85 -27.80 -13.57
C GLU A 86 -4.31 -26.42 -13.05
N CYS A 87 -3.36 -25.58 -12.63
CA CYS A 87 -3.67 -24.25 -12.12
C CYS A 87 -4.23 -23.30 -13.21
N VAL A 88 -3.91 -23.56 -14.49
CA VAL A 88 -4.25 -22.73 -15.64
C VAL A 88 -5.25 -23.47 -16.55
N SER A 89 -6.35 -23.95 -15.96
CA SER A 89 -7.45 -24.50 -16.76
C SER A 89 -8.26 -23.36 -17.40
N PRO A 90 -8.99 -23.61 -18.51
CA PRO A 90 -9.87 -22.60 -19.11
C PRO A 90 -10.90 -22.04 -18.13
N LYS A 91 -11.41 -22.90 -17.24
CA LYS A 91 -12.38 -22.53 -16.21
C LYS A 91 -11.75 -21.68 -15.11
N ALA A 92 -10.54 -22.01 -14.66
CA ALA A 92 -9.79 -21.21 -13.70
C ALA A 92 -9.42 -19.84 -14.29
N HIS A 93 -9.03 -19.78 -15.56
CA HIS A 93 -8.76 -18.52 -16.26
C HIS A 93 -10.01 -17.64 -16.30
N HIS A 94 -11.15 -18.18 -16.72
CA HIS A 94 -12.39 -17.41 -16.81
C HIS A 94 -12.93 -16.94 -15.45
N LEU A 95 -12.76 -17.73 -14.37
CA LEU A 95 -13.32 -17.41 -13.06
C LEU A 95 -12.39 -16.63 -12.13
N LEU A 96 -11.07 -16.87 -12.21
CA LEU A 96 -10.10 -16.38 -11.23
C LEU A 96 -9.14 -15.33 -11.81
N HIS A 97 -9.08 -15.16 -13.14
CA HIS A 97 -8.22 -14.15 -13.76
C HIS A 97 -9.01 -12.90 -14.13
N THR A 98 -8.28 -11.81 -14.35
CA THR A 98 -8.85 -10.50 -14.70
C THR A 98 -8.08 -9.90 -15.86
N LYS A 99 -8.63 -8.85 -16.45
CA LYS A 99 -8.03 -8.08 -17.55
C LYS A 99 -7.84 -6.62 -17.10
N TYR A 100 -6.87 -5.93 -17.69
CA TYR A 100 -6.52 -4.55 -17.34
C TYR A 100 -6.58 -3.64 -18.58
N GLY A 101 -6.66 -2.34 -18.37
CA GLY A 101 -6.53 -1.35 -19.46
C GLY A 101 -7.67 -1.41 -20.49
N GLN A 102 -7.30 -1.44 -21.77
CA GLN A 102 -8.23 -1.34 -22.90
C GLN A 102 -9.17 -2.53 -23.03
N ASP A 103 -8.86 -3.66 -22.38
CA ASP A 103 -9.65 -4.90 -22.46
C ASP A 103 -10.83 -4.95 -21.48
N ILE A 104 -10.90 -4.01 -20.52
CA ILE A 104 -11.94 -3.96 -19.49
C ILE A 104 -13.37 -3.83 -20.07
N PRO A 105 -13.64 -2.96 -21.06
CA PRO A 105 -14.98 -2.85 -21.64
C PRO A 105 -15.47 -4.17 -22.25
N GLY A 106 -14.61 -4.89 -22.97
CA GLY A 106 -14.91 -6.21 -23.53
C GLY A 106 -15.14 -7.26 -22.45
N PHE A 107 -14.31 -7.27 -21.41
CA PHE A 107 -14.47 -8.19 -20.27
C PHE A 107 -15.77 -7.97 -19.50
N ILE A 108 -16.19 -6.72 -19.29
CA ILE A 108 -17.47 -6.40 -18.64
C ILE A 108 -18.65 -6.88 -19.50
N ALA A 109 -18.56 -6.77 -20.83
CA ALA A 109 -19.59 -7.26 -21.73
C ALA A 109 -19.71 -8.79 -21.68
N GLU A 110 -18.58 -9.50 -21.66
CA GLU A 110 -18.48 -10.96 -21.49
C GLU A 110 -19.15 -11.42 -20.18
N LEU A 111 -18.81 -10.79 -19.04
CA LEU A 111 -19.37 -11.15 -17.73
C LEU A 111 -20.88 -10.90 -17.61
N LYS A 112 -21.39 -9.86 -18.28
CA LYS A 112 -22.83 -9.55 -18.28
C LYS A 112 -23.64 -10.53 -19.12
N ASN A 113 -23.02 -11.18 -20.10
CA ASN A 113 -23.66 -12.09 -21.04
C ASN A 113 -22.88 -13.42 -21.09
N PRO A 114 -23.12 -14.37 -20.19
CA PRO A 114 -22.35 -15.61 -20.07
C PRO A 114 -22.36 -16.53 -21.31
N HIS A 115 -23.24 -16.26 -22.28
CA HIS A 115 -23.35 -16.97 -23.57
C HIS A 115 -22.89 -16.12 -24.76
N TYR A 116 -22.23 -14.99 -24.52
CA TYR A 116 -21.73 -14.12 -25.57
C TYR A 116 -20.48 -14.73 -26.20
N VAL A 117 -20.64 -15.28 -27.40
CA VAL A 117 -19.53 -15.70 -28.24
C VAL A 117 -18.89 -14.43 -28.80
N HIS A 118 -17.64 -14.17 -28.41
CA HIS A 118 -16.85 -13.13 -29.07
C HIS A 118 -16.55 -13.63 -30.49
N GLU A 119 -17.24 -13.08 -31.49
CA GLU A 119 -16.72 -13.15 -32.86
C GLU A 119 -15.36 -12.46 -32.81
N ALA A 120 -14.31 -13.22 -33.11
CA ALA A 120 -12.95 -12.71 -33.10
C ALA A 120 -12.89 -11.57 -34.13
N GLU A 121 -12.74 -10.34 -33.67
CA GLU A 121 -12.20 -9.28 -34.50
C GLU A 121 -10.82 -9.75 -34.96
N PRO A 122 -10.53 -9.78 -36.28
CA PRO A 122 -9.26 -10.30 -36.76
C PRO A 122 -8.12 -9.49 -36.15
N ALA A 123 -7.11 -10.21 -35.65
CA ALA A 123 -5.88 -9.66 -35.11
C ALA A 123 -5.32 -8.59 -36.05
N ALA A 124 -5.57 -7.33 -35.69
CA ALA A 124 -4.82 -6.22 -36.24
C ALA A 124 -3.50 -6.17 -35.50
N ASN A 125 -2.42 -6.27 -36.28
CA ASN A 125 -1.02 -5.96 -35.96
C ASN A 125 -0.14 -7.17 -35.61
N GLU A 126 -0.03 -8.10 -36.55
CA GLU A 126 1.31 -8.45 -37.04
C GLU A 126 1.90 -7.20 -37.71
N GLU A 127 2.80 -6.48 -37.05
CA GLU A 127 3.83 -5.62 -37.66
C GLU A 127 4.61 -4.89 -36.56
N ALA A 128 5.70 -5.49 -36.11
CA ALA A 128 6.87 -4.80 -35.57
C ALA A 128 8.08 -5.75 -35.62
N SER A 129 8.37 -6.27 -36.82
CA SER A 129 9.74 -6.64 -37.15
C SER A 129 10.54 -5.33 -37.27
N ALA A 130 11.14 -4.89 -36.18
CA ALA A 130 12.21 -3.90 -36.22
C ALA A 130 13.51 -4.62 -35.89
N GLU A 131 14.32 -4.79 -36.93
CA GLU A 131 15.70 -5.24 -36.89
C GLU A 131 16.48 -4.49 -35.79
N GLU A 132 17.19 -5.24 -34.96
CA GLU A 132 18.25 -4.71 -34.09
C GLU A 132 19.58 -4.81 -34.86
N PRO A 133 20.22 -3.70 -35.27
CA PRO A 133 21.53 -3.77 -35.87
C PRO A 133 22.58 -4.04 -34.78
N ALA A 134 23.27 -5.17 -34.92
CA ALA A 134 24.44 -5.49 -34.13
C ALA A 134 25.55 -4.43 -34.32
N ALA A 135 26.03 -3.88 -33.21
CA ALA A 135 27.29 -3.16 -33.09
C ALA A 135 27.99 -3.59 -31.79
#